data_AF-A0A5C7MF70-F1
#
_entry.id   AF-A0A5C7MF70-F1
#
_cell.length_a   1.000
_cell.length_b   1.000
_cell.length_c   1.000
_cell.angle_alpha   90.00
_cell.angle_beta   90.00
_cell.angle_gamma   90.00
#
_symmetry.space_group_name_H-M   'P 1'
#
loop_
_entity.id
_entity.type
_entity.pdbx_description
1 polymer ?
#
loop_
_entity_poly.entity_id
_entity_poly.type
_entity_poly.pdbx_seq_one_letter_code
_entity_poly.pdbx_strand_id
1 'polypeptide(L)'
;MAADAVDRARNRRPAPVVVHPGAGKPAPFRARHRRRGHHLQPAEHLVRGALRARDRAVRGATVSETVVIHYSELGTKGRNRRHFENKLADDVRRRLGADAIKVRVESARVLADLVPDVPRERVAEALKPIFGIAWYGFGRLVRWSAGDPAGAAVEDAVLDIVRQNPESKTFKIFPRRSAKNYPALSDAIARELGRAVVEKAGLKVDLTAPELSIHVEVLTREIAVLSDRVPGLRGMPRGSAGGLLCLFSGGIDSPVAAWLMMKRGAVVHHLHFHPYRTSREVVGTKITRLVESLNAFGAPGKLYLVPHDRYQIAASLAVPTEYETVFFRRYMFRAAAVLARRLGLKGLVTGDSLGQVASQTLENLTAVQTDLPLPVFQPLIAMDKEAIIDVAQKIGTYAPSIEAYKDCCSLMAKKPKTKVATHVVRRLEAELVMDRTIDESLAQVEVWDGKALLPWGRRPVQEGMSAERA
;
A
#
# COMPACT_ATOMS: atom_id res chain seq x y z
N MET A 1 -35.78 1.38 31.97
CA MET A 1 -36.08 2.82 32.03
C MET A 1 -35.32 3.50 30.90
N ALA A 2 -36.01 4.42 30.21
CA ALA A 2 -35.69 5.05 28.92
C ALA A 2 -35.96 4.17 27.67
N ALA A 3 -37.26 4.05 27.37
CA ALA A 3 -37.81 3.86 26.03
C ALA A 3 -38.15 5.25 25.44
N ASP A 4 -38.49 5.26 24.16
CA ASP A 4 -39.18 6.33 23.40
C ASP A 4 -38.34 7.47 22.81
N ALA A 5 -37.99 7.33 21.52
CA ALA A 5 -38.28 8.34 20.49
C ALA A 5 -37.96 7.82 19.08
N VAL A 6 -38.84 8.16 18.13
CA VAL A 6 -38.68 8.10 16.66
C VAL A 6 -39.02 6.78 15.95
N ASP A 7 -40.24 6.31 16.17
CA ASP A 7 -41.02 5.58 15.16
C ASP A 7 -42.19 6.48 14.72
N ARG A 8 -42.03 7.18 13.58
CA ARG A 8 -43.10 7.86 12.80
C ARG A 8 -42.49 8.60 11.59
N ALA A 9 -42.19 7.86 10.52
CA ALA A 9 -42.14 8.38 9.15
C ALA A 9 -42.04 7.25 8.12
N ARG A 10 -43.03 6.35 8.11
CA ARG A 10 -43.26 5.39 7.02
C ARG A 10 -44.72 5.42 6.62
N ASN A 11 -45.05 6.21 5.60
CA ASN A 11 -46.05 5.89 4.58
C ASN A 11 -46.34 7.12 3.72
N ARG A 12 -45.95 7.07 2.44
CA ARG A 12 -46.73 7.54 1.28
C ARG A 12 -45.92 7.29 -0.01
N ARG A 13 -46.32 6.24 -0.74
CA ARG A 13 -46.05 6.09 -2.18
C ARG A 13 -47.16 6.82 -2.94
N PRO A 14 -46.90 7.31 -4.16
CA PRO A 14 -47.89 7.26 -5.23
C PRO A 14 -47.45 6.31 -6.36
N ALA A 15 -48.45 5.70 -6.98
CA ALA A 15 -48.39 4.70 -8.05
C ALA A 15 -48.19 5.35 -9.46
N PRO A 16 -48.01 4.56 -10.53
CA PRO A 16 -47.39 5.00 -11.79
C PRO A 16 -48.40 5.50 -12.83
N VAL A 17 -47.93 6.31 -13.78
CA VAL A 17 -48.67 6.68 -14.99
C VAL A 17 -48.07 5.97 -16.19
N VAL A 18 -48.91 5.21 -16.90
CA VAL A 18 -48.63 4.54 -18.19
C VAL A 18 -49.52 5.18 -19.24
N VAL A 19 -48.92 5.65 -20.36
CA VAL A 19 -49.61 5.79 -21.66
C VAL A 19 -48.59 5.53 -22.79
N HIS A 20 -48.93 4.64 -23.71
CA HIS A 20 -48.34 4.37 -25.04
C HIS A 20 -49.46 4.55 -26.09
N PRO A 21 -49.23 4.45 -27.43
CA PRO A 21 -48.09 4.80 -28.28
C PRO A 21 -48.53 5.61 -29.55
N GLY A 22 -47.58 6.08 -30.38
CA GLY A 22 -47.89 6.73 -31.67
C GLY A 22 -46.76 6.64 -32.70
N ALA A 23 -46.93 5.67 -33.61
CA ALA A 23 -46.44 5.48 -34.98
C ALA A 23 -45.31 6.36 -35.60
N GLY A 24 -44.41 5.70 -36.35
CA GLY A 24 -43.76 6.31 -37.53
C GLY A 24 -42.33 5.86 -37.84
N LYS A 25 -42.17 4.76 -38.59
CA LYS A 25 -41.04 4.51 -39.52
C LYS A 25 -41.52 4.90 -40.94
N PRO A 26 -40.67 5.23 -41.95
CA PRO A 26 -39.44 4.50 -42.30
C PRO A 26 -38.24 5.35 -42.81
N ALA A 27 -37.12 4.64 -43.03
CA ALA A 27 -35.87 5.06 -43.69
C ALA A 27 -36.06 5.18 -45.25
N PRO A 28 -35.03 5.29 -46.13
CA PRO A 28 -33.57 5.44 -45.97
C PRO A 28 -32.92 6.45 -46.97
N PHE A 29 -31.59 6.38 -47.15
CA PHE A 29 -30.77 6.70 -48.35
C PHE A 29 -29.76 7.88 -48.36
N ARG A 30 -28.52 7.46 -48.65
CA ARG A 30 -27.43 8.04 -49.47
C ARG A 30 -26.44 9.08 -48.92
N ALA A 31 -25.19 8.60 -48.94
CA ALA A 31 -23.91 9.28 -49.03
C ALA A 31 -23.82 10.42 -50.07
N ARG A 32 -23.04 11.47 -49.77
CA ARG A 32 -21.72 11.76 -50.39
C ARG A 32 -21.18 13.16 -50.05
N HIS A 33 -19.84 13.22 -49.98
CA HIS A 33 -18.92 14.31 -50.29
C HIS A 33 -18.78 15.59 -49.44
N ARG A 34 -17.59 15.68 -48.83
CA ARG A 34 -16.59 16.78 -48.85
C ARG A 34 -17.13 18.22 -48.92
N ARG A 35 -16.72 19.03 -47.93
CA ARG A 35 -16.04 20.32 -48.18
C ARG A 35 -15.15 20.71 -47.00
N ARG A 36 -13.97 21.22 -47.38
CA ARG A 36 -12.93 21.79 -46.53
C ARG A 36 -13.43 23.09 -45.90
N GLY A 37 -13.02 23.35 -44.67
CA GLY A 37 -13.10 24.65 -44.01
C GLY A 37 -12.02 24.71 -42.94
N HIS A 38 -10.84 25.18 -43.33
CA HIS A 38 -9.77 25.53 -42.40
C HIS A 38 -10.20 26.75 -41.59
N HIS A 39 -10.25 26.63 -40.26
CA HIS A 39 -10.02 27.76 -39.37
C HIS A 39 -8.75 27.47 -38.55
N LEU A 40 -7.67 28.13 -38.96
CA LEU A 40 -6.43 28.27 -38.22
C LEU A 40 -6.68 29.23 -37.05
N GLN A 41 -6.41 28.78 -35.82
CA GLN A 41 -6.05 29.66 -34.71
C GLN A 41 -4.53 29.56 -34.47
N PRO A 42 -3.83 30.66 -34.12
CA PRO A 42 -2.37 30.76 -34.28
C PRO A 42 -1.57 30.37 -33.02
N ALA A 43 -0.49 29.63 -33.24
CA ALA A 43 0.88 30.00 -32.85
C ALA A 43 1.26 30.31 -31.37
N GLU A 44 0.64 29.72 -30.34
CA GLU A 44 1.23 29.76 -28.98
C GLU A 44 2.04 28.49 -28.63
N HIS A 45 1.70 27.34 -29.23
CA HIS A 45 2.37 26.07 -28.95
C HIS A 45 3.76 25.92 -29.60
N LEU A 46 4.00 26.59 -30.74
CA LEU A 46 5.26 26.49 -31.47
C LEU A 46 6.40 27.31 -30.83
N VAL A 47 6.08 28.34 -30.04
CA VAL A 47 7.09 29.15 -29.34
C VAL A 47 7.61 28.44 -28.08
N ARG A 48 6.79 27.63 -27.40
CA ARG A 48 7.23 26.80 -26.25
C ARG A 48 8.10 25.61 -26.65
N GLY A 49 7.89 25.04 -27.83
CA GLY A 49 8.73 23.95 -28.37
C GLY A 49 10.12 24.40 -28.80
N ALA A 50 10.24 25.62 -29.35
CA ALA A 50 11.52 26.15 -29.84
C ALA A 50 12.47 26.60 -28.72
N LEU A 51 11.95 26.99 -27.55
CA LEU A 51 12.76 27.33 -26.37
C LEU A 51 13.36 26.08 -25.69
N ARG A 52 12.68 24.93 -25.73
CA ARG A 52 13.20 23.66 -25.16
C ARG A 52 14.22 22.94 -26.05
N ALA A 53 14.21 23.21 -27.36
CA ALA A 53 15.22 22.66 -28.27
C ALA A 53 16.62 23.30 -28.08
N ARG A 54 16.70 24.46 -27.40
CA ARG A 54 17.97 25.11 -27.02
C ARG A 54 18.63 24.49 -25.77
N ASP A 55 17.91 23.72 -24.96
CA ASP A 55 18.41 23.13 -23.70
C ASP A 55 19.34 21.92 -23.88
N ARG A 56 19.54 21.42 -25.11
CA ARG A 56 20.45 20.29 -25.36
C ARG A 56 21.92 20.69 -25.61
N ALA A 57 22.25 21.97 -25.52
CA ALA A 57 23.60 22.45 -25.85
C ALA A 57 24.17 23.49 -24.88
N VAL A 58 23.86 23.41 -23.59
CA VAL A 58 24.69 24.09 -22.57
C VAL A 58 25.90 23.19 -22.29
N ARG A 59 26.96 23.40 -23.08
CA ARG A 59 28.37 23.05 -22.79
C ARG A 59 28.59 21.71 -22.04
N GLY A 60 28.59 20.60 -22.78
CA GLY A 60 29.23 19.33 -22.35
C GLY A 60 28.55 18.50 -21.26
N ALA A 61 27.72 19.08 -20.40
CA ALA A 61 27.07 18.36 -19.30
C ALA A 61 25.74 17.73 -19.76
N THR A 62 25.56 16.43 -19.47
CA THR A 62 24.29 15.74 -19.71
C THR A 62 23.32 16.06 -18.58
N VAL A 63 22.15 16.63 -18.93
CA VAL A 63 21.08 16.99 -17.99
C VAL A 63 19.86 16.09 -18.22
N SER A 64 19.27 15.57 -17.15
CA SER A 64 18.05 14.74 -17.22
C SER A 64 17.06 15.08 -16.12
N GLU A 65 15.76 14.94 -16.40
CA GLU A 65 14.71 15.04 -15.39
C GLU A 65 14.77 13.83 -14.45
N THR A 66 14.60 14.06 -13.15
CA THR A 66 14.69 13.02 -12.15
C THR A 66 13.66 13.19 -11.05
N VAL A 67 13.38 12.08 -10.37
CA VAL A 67 12.94 12.09 -8.97
C VAL A 67 13.99 11.38 -8.11
N VAL A 68 14.33 12.00 -6.97
CA VAL A 68 15.31 11.48 -6.00
C VAL A 68 14.58 11.05 -4.75
N ILE A 69 14.75 9.79 -4.39
CA ILE A 69 13.97 9.12 -3.35
C ILE A 69 14.89 8.80 -2.18
N HIS A 70 14.51 9.33 -1.01
CA HIS A 70 15.20 9.15 0.25
C HIS A 70 14.44 8.18 1.16
N TYR A 71 15.21 7.46 1.98
CA TYR A 71 14.72 6.51 2.96
C TYR A 71 15.45 6.71 4.29
N SER A 72 14.74 6.50 5.41
CA SER A 72 15.27 6.72 6.76
C SER A 72 15.68 5.41 7.45
N GLU A 73 14.79 4.41 7.48
CA GLU A 73 14.97 3.18 8.26
C GLU A 73 15.94 2.16 7.65
N LEU A 74 16.36 2.32 6.39
CA LEU A 74 17.22 1.35 5.70
C LEU A 74 18.71 1.55 6.03
N GLY A 75 19.10 2.76 6.43
CA GLY A 75 20.49 3.11 6.76
C GLY A 75 21.03 2.37 7.98
N THR A 76 20.17 1.88 8.87
CA THR A 76 20.55 1.20 10.12
C THR A 76 20.85 -0.30 9.94
N LYS A 77 20.65 -0.86 8.74
CA LYS A 77 20.71 -2.31 8.49
C LYS A 77 22.09 -2.86 8.08
N GLY A 78 23.16 -2.07 8.24
CA GLY A 78 24.54 -2.52 8.06
C GLY A 78 24.80 -3.28 6.76
N ARG A 79 25.23 -4.55 6.85
CA ARG A 79 25.61 -5.42 5.71
C ARG A 79 24.46 -5.72 4.74
N ASN A 80 23.19 -5.61 5.15
CA ASN A 80 22.04 -5.93 4.29
C ASN A 80 21.43 -4.72 3.59
N ARG A 81 21.99 -3.53 3.78
CA ARG A 81 21.47 -2.27 3.23
C ARG A 81 21.13 -2.35 1.74
N ARG A 82 22.07 -2.83 0.91
CA ARG A 82 21.91 -2.90 -0.55
C ARG A 82 20.72 -3.76 -0.99
N HIS A 83 20.40 -4.81 -0.23
CA HIS A 83 19.22 -5.64 -0.49
C HIS A 83 17.91 -4.85 -0.35
N PHE A 84 17.79 -4.04 0.71
CA PHE A 84 16.61 -3.18 0.90
C PHE A 84 16.52 -2.07 -0.14
N GLU A 85 17.65 -1.44 -0.48
CA GLU A 85 17.72 -0.40 -1.49
C GLU A 85 17.29 -0.92 -2.86
N ASN A 86 17.75 -2.12 -3.23
CA ASN A 86 17.33 -2.77 -4.47
C ASN A 86 15.84 -3.10 -4.47
N LYS A 87 15.28 -3.62 -3.36
CA LYS A 87 13.83 -3.86 -3.25
C LYS A 87 13.02 -2.58 -3.42
N LEU A 88 13.46 -1.48 -2.82
CA LEU A 88 12.81 -0.18 -3.00
C LEU A 88 12.89 0.29 -4.45
N ALA A 89 14.07 0.19 -5.07
CA ALA A 89 14.27 0.52 -6.48
C ALA A 89 13.40 -0.34 -7.41
N ASP A 90 13.19 -1.61 -7.10
CA ASP A 90 12.30 -2.49 -7.86
C ASP A 90 10.82 -2.11 -7.72
N ASP A 91 10.40 -1.66 -6.53
CA ASP A 91 9.06 -1.15 -6.30
C ASP A 91 8.81 0.16 -7.06
N VAL A 92 9.78 1.08 -7.02
CA VAL A 92 9.76 2.33 -7.80
C VAL A 92 9.71 2.03 -9.29
N ARG A 93 10.58 1.15 -9.79
CA ARG A 93 10.63 0.78 -11.22
C ARG A 93 9.31 0.16 -11.69
N ARG A 94 8.72 -0.74 -10.90
CA ARG A 94 7.43 -1.37 -11.25
C ARG A 94 6.30 -0.34 -11.32
N ARG A 95 6.28 0.64 -10.40
CA ARG A 95 5.22 1.64 -10.32
C ARG A 95 5.31 2.72 -11.37
N LEU A 96 6.52 3.22 -11.63
CA LEU A 96 6.74 4.20 -12.68
C LEU A 96 6.63 3.58 -14.07
N GLY A 97 6.98 2.29 -14.23
CA GLY A 97 6.84 1.59 -15.49
C GLY A 97 7.54 2.32 -16.63
N ALA A 98 6.78 2.67 -17.68
CA ALA A 98 7.30 3.39 -18.85
C ALA A 98 7.64 4.87 -18.58
N ASP A 99 7.22 5.43 -17.45
CA ASP A 99 7.50 6.84 -17.10
C ASP A 99 8.93 7.04 -16.59
N ALA A 100 9.66 5.96 -16.28
CA ALA A 100 11.06 5.99 -15.88
C ALA A 100 11.96 5.34 -16.95
N ILE A 101 12.94 6.10 -17.43
CA ILE A 101 13.99 5.60 -18.32
C ILE A 101 14.89 4.63 -17.56
N LYS A 102 15.25 4.99 -16.32
CA LYS A 102 16.20 4.22 -15.51
C LYS A 102 15.93 4.43 -14.03
N VAL A 103 15.95 3.34 -13.26
CA VAL A 103 15.89 3.38 -11.79
C VAL A 103 17.13 2.70 -11.22
N ARG A 104 17.91 3.41 -10.41
CA ARG A 104 19.16 2.91 -9.81
C ARG A 104 19.31 3.34 -8.36
N VAL A 105 20.16 2.64 -7.63
CA VAL A 105 20.63 3.06 -6.31
C VAL A 105 21.96 3.78 -6.47
N GLU A 106 22.08 4.99 -5.94
CA GLU A 106 23.31 5.77 -5.97
C GLU A 106 23.46 6.60 -4.69
N SER A 107 24.67 6.60 -4.12
CA SER A 107 24.99 7.41 -2.93
C SER A 107 23.90 7.35 -1.85
N ALA A 108 23.46 6.14 -1.48
CA ALA A 108 22.47 5.94 -0.43
C ALA A 108 21.05 6.51 -0.74
N ARG A 109 20.67 6.58 -2.02
CA ARG A 109 19.34 7.01 -2.51
C ARG A 109 18.89 6.14 -3.67
N VAL A 110 17.59 6.18 -3.96
CA VAL A 110 17.07 5.68 -5.24
C VAL A 110 16.87 6.87 -6.17
N LEU A 111 17.45 6.80 -7.37
CA LEU A 111 17.28 7.79 -8.44
C LEU A 111 16.45 7.16 -9.54
N ALA A 112 15.41 7.88 -9.99
CA ALA A 112 14.64 7.52 -11.16
C ALA A 112 14.72 8.64 -12.20
N ASP A 113 15.42 8.36 -13.30
CA ASP A 113 15.54 9.24 -14.45
C ASP A 113 14.22 9.14 -15.22
N LEU A 114 13.52 10.26 -15.38
CA LEU A 114 12.18 10.31 -15.93
C LEU A 114 12.21 10.50 -17.45
N VAL A 115 11.19 9.99 -18.13
CA VAL A 115 10.92 10.39 -19.51
C VAL A 115 10.60 11.88 -19.54
N PRO A 116 11.06 12.65 -20.55
CA PRO A 116 10.74 14.07 -20.65
C PRO A 116 9.23 14.34 -20.61
N ASP A 117 8.85 15.43 -19.96
CA ASP A 117 7.48 15.97 -19.91
C ASP A 117 6.46 15.06 -19.20
N VAL A 118 6.91 14.07 -18.40
CA VAL A 118 6.01 13.31 -17.53
C VAL A 118 5.48 14.24 -16.42
N PRO A 119 4.15 14.37 -16.24
CA PRO A 119 3.58 15.22 -15.20
C PRO A 119 4.03 14.78 -13.79
N ARG A 120 4.41 15.73 -12.95
CA ARG A 120 4.87 15.47 -11.58
C ARG A 120 3.81 14.76 -10.74
N GLU A 121 2.55 15.12 -10.94
CA GLU A 121 1.39 14.57 -10.24
C GLU A 121 1.25 13.07 -10.53
N ARG A 122 1.49 12.66 -11.78
CA ARG A 122 1.45 11.25 -12.19
C ARG A 122 2.56 10.44 -11.52
N VAL A 123 3.77 10.98 -11.47
CA VAL A 123 4.91 10.35 -10.76
C VAL A 123 4.62 10.30 -9.26
N ALA A 124 4.10 11.38 -8.67
CA ALA A 124 3.78 11.45 -7.26
C ALA A 124 2.73 10.39 -6.86
N GLU A 125 1.64 10.27 -7.62
CA GLU A 125 0.60 9.25 -7.37
C GLU A 125 1.15 7.82 -7.54
N ALA A 126 2.10 7.59 -8.46
CA ALA A 126 2.76 6.30 -8.60
C ALA A 126 3.67 5.95 -7.40
N LEU A 127 4.32 6.94 -6.79
CA LEU A 127 5.24 6.77 -5.65
C LEU A 127 4.52 6.74 -4.29
N LYS A 128 3.40 7.44 -4.16
CA LYS A 128 2.58 7.55 -2.95
C LYS A 128 2.29 6.22 -2.24
N PRO A 129 1.95 5.10 -2.93
CA PRO A 129 1.67 3.83 -2.25
C PRO A 129 2.92 3.01 -1.86
N ILE A 130 4.14 3.51 -2.07
CA ILE A 130 5.37 2.73 -1.86
C ILE A 130 5.89 2.89 -0.43
N PHE A 131 5.91 1.78 0.33
CA PHE A 131 6.60 1.72 1.61
C PHE A 131 8.12 1.80 1.47
N GLY A 132 8.78 2.38 2.46
CA GLY A 132 10.23 2.61 2.47
C GLY A 132 10.64 4.02 2.04
N ILE A 133 9.78 4.75 1.32
CA ILE A 133 10.05 6.14 0.94
C ILE A 133 9.81 7.05 2.13
N ALA A 134 10.86 7.70 2.63
CA ALA A 134 10.73 8.72 3.65
C ALA A 134 10.24 10.05 3.05
N TRP A 135 10.85 10.45 1.94
CA TRP A 135 10.45 11.58 1.11
C TRP A 135 11.13 11.48 -0.25
N TYR A 136 10.66 12.26 -1.22
CA TYR A 136 11.27 12.39 -2.53
C TYR A 136 11.20 13.84 -3.03
N GLY A 137 12.09 14.20 -3.96
CA GLY A 137 12.12 15.52 -4.58
C GLY A 137 12.23 15.40 -6.10
N PHE A 138 11.58 16.33 -6.81
CA PHE A 138 11.66 16.43 -8.27
C PHE A 138 12.73 17.42 -8.67
N GLY A 139 13.38 17.19 -9.81
CA GLY A 139 14.28 18.18 -10.38
C GLY A 139 15.15 17.62 -11.48
N ARG A 140 16.42 18.07 -11.53
CA ARG A 140 17.36 17.72 -12.59
C ARG A 140 18.61 17.02 -12.02
N LEU A 141 19.14 16.08 -12.79
CA LEU A 141 20.49 15.52 -12.58
C LEU A 141 21.45 16.14 -13.57
N VAL A 142 22.57 16.64 -13.05
CA VAL A 142 23.66 17.23 -13.83
C VAL A 142 24.92 16.39 -13.62
N ARG A 143 25.49 15.85 -14.69
CA ARG A 143 26.74 15.08 -14.61
C ARG A 143 27.93 15.99 -14.30
N TRP A 144 28.87 15.54 -13.46
CA TRP A 144 30.10 16.28 -13.15
C TRP A 144 31.34 15.37 -13.12
N SER A 145 32.51 15.98 -13.17
CA SER A 145 33.81 15.35 -12.95
C SER A 145 34.81 16.32 -12.30
N ALA A 146 35.96 15.85 -11.83
CA ALA A 146 36.95 16.74 -11.21
C ALA A 146 37.47 17.84 -12.17
N GLY A 147 37.53 17.56 -13.48
CA GLY A 147 37.92 18.53 -14.51
C GLY A 147 36.75 19.39 -15.03
N ASP A 148 35.52 19.03 -14.70
CA ASP A 148 34.31 19.76 -15.08
C ASP A 148 33.29 19.67 -13.93
N PRO A 149 33.30 20.61 -12.98
CA PRO A 149 32.37 20.62 -11.86
C PRO A 149 30.93 20.96 -12.28
N ALA A 150 30.67 21.25 -13.56
CA ALA A 150 29.34 21.53 -14.11
C ALA A 150 28.61 22.74 -13.49
N GLY A 151 29.35 23.72 -12.97
CA GLY A 151 28.80 24.87 -12.23
C GLY A 151 27.68 25.60 -12.98
N ALA A 152 27.88 25.93 -14.27
CA ALA A 152 26.88 26.61 -15.08
C ALA A 152 25.59 25.79 -15.30
N ALA A 153 25.71 24.47 -15.48
CA ALA A 153 24.55 23.60 -15.67
C ALA A 153 23.78 23.39 -14.36
N VAL A 154 24.47 23.34 -13.21
CA VAL A 154 23.84 23.30 -11.88
C VAL A 154 23.12 24.61 -11.59
N GLU A 155 23.74 25.75 -11.92
CA GLU A 155 23.13 27.07 -11.76
C GLU A 155 21.83 27.21 -12.57
N ASP A 156 21.86 26.80 -13.85
CA ASP A 156 20.65 26.83 -14.68
C ASP A 156 19.56 25.89 -14.14
N ALA A 157 19.92 24.70 -13.65
CA ALA A 157 18.98 23.80 -13.00
C ALA A 157 18.34 24.40 -11.73
N VAL A 158 19.10 25.19 -10.96
CA VAL A 158 18.57 25.94 -9.80
C VAL A 158 17.60 27.02 -10.25
N LEU A 159 17.97 27.81 -11.26
CA LEU A 159 17.12 28.88 -11.80
C LEU A 159 15.84 28.31 -12.42
N ASP A 160 15.89 27.13 -13.02
CA ASP A 160 14.71 26.43 -13.50
C ASP A 160 13.72 26.08 -12.40
N ILE A 161 14.19 25.63 -11.24
CA ILE A 161 13.31 25.38 -10.09
C ILE A 161 12.66 26.70 -9.67
N VAL A 162 13.40 27.80 -9.64
CA VAL A 162 12.84 29.11 -9.30
C VAL A 162 11.77 29.53 -10.33
N ARG A 163 12.03 29.37 -11.62
CA ARG A 163 11.06 29.67 -12.70
C ARG A 163 9.77 28.84 -12.59
N GLN A 164 9.86 27.62 -12.04
CA GLN A 164 8.72 26.72 -11.85
C GLN A 164 7.90 27.04 -10.59
N ASN A 165 8.38 27.93 -9.72
CA ASN A 165 7.69 28.36 -8.49
C ASN A 165 7.63 29.90 -8.44
N PRO A 166 6.96 30.54 -9.41
CA PRO A 166 6.97 32.01 -9.58
C PRO A 166 6.36 32.79 -8.41
N GLU A 167 5.57 32.14 -7.56
CA GLU A 167 4.96 32.71 -6.37
C GLU A 167 5.94 32.90 -5.19
N SER A 168 7.07 32.19 -5.20
CA SER A 168 8.06 32.25 -4.11
C SER A 168 8.87 33.54 -4.14
N LYS A 169 8.91 34.24 -3.01
CA LYS A 169 9.67 35.48 -2.79
C LYS A 169 10.95 35.25 -1.99
N THR A 170 10.97 34.22 -1.16
CA THR A 170 12.14 33.84 -0.36
C THR A 170 12.61 32.42 -0.68
N PHE A 171 13.90 32.17 -0.53
CA PHE A 171 14.46 30.83 -0.79
C PHE A 171 15.65 30.51 0.11
N LYS A 172 16.02 29.22 0.12
CA LYS A 172 17.24 28.71 0.74
C LYS A 172 17.83 27.57 -0.08
N ILE A 173 19.16 27.62 -0.32
CA ILE A 173 19.92 26.51 -0.87
C ILE A 173 20.32 25.56 0.27
N PHE A 174 20.01 24.28 0.13
CA PHE A 174 20.39 23.22 1.05
C PHE A 174 21.41 22.28 0.38
N PRO A 175 22.71 22.61 0.43
CA PRO A 175 23.75 21.79 -0.15
C PRO A 175 24.03 20.53 0.69
N ARG A 176 24.19 19.37 0.04
CA ARG A 176 24.61 18.13 0.68
C ARG A 176 25.65 17.40 -0.16
N ARG A 177 26.83 17.18 0.40
CA ARG A 177 27.94 16.46 -0.27
C ARG A 177 28.07 15.02 0.21
N SER A 178 27.59 14.09 -0.61
CA SER A 178 27.94 12.66 -0.51
C SER A 178 29.31 12.38 -1.13
N ALA A 179 29.62 13.00 -2.26
CA ALA A 179 30.96 12.95 -2.85
C ALA A 179 31.90 13.94 -2.16
N LYS A 180 32.93 13.42 -1.48
CA LYS A 180 33.92 14.26 -0.76
C LYS A 180 35.04 14.77 -1.67
N ASN A 181 35.18 14.21 -2.87
CA ASN A 181 36.13 14.64 -3.89
C ASN A 181 35.62 15.79 -4.78
N TYR A 182 34.39 16.28 -4.57
CA TYR A 182 33.91 17.46 -5.30
C TYR A 182 34.71 18.72 -4.89
N PRO A 183 35.14 19.59 -5.84
CA PRO A 183 36.05 20.70 -5.53
C PRO A 183 35.48 21.73 -4.53
N ALA A 184 34.22 22.14 -4.67
CA ALA A 184 33.64 23.20 -3.84
C ALA A 184 32.96 22.68 -2.57
N LEU A 185 33.24 23.26 -1.41
CA LEU A 185 32.58 22.92 -0.14
C LEU A 185 31.10 23.32 -0.14
N SER A 186 30.30 22.71 0.74
CA SER A 186 28.84 22.97 0.82
C SER A 186 28.51 24.46 0.95
N ASP A 187 29.22 25.19 1.81
CA ASP A 187 28.97 26.63 2.02
C ASP A 187 29.32 27.46 0.78
N ALA A 188 30.35 27.06 0.03
CA ALA A 188 30.71 27.71 -1.23
C ALA A 188 29.61 27.49 -2.28
N ILE A 189 29.12 26.24 -2.41
CA ILE A 189 28.00 25.89 -3.30
C ILE A 189 26.76 26.74 -2.97
N ALA A 190 26.39 26.83 -1.69
CA ALA A 190 25.22 27.62 -1.28
C ALA A 190 25.38 29.11 -1.58
N ARG A 191 26.57 29.69 -1.34
CA ARG A 191 26.85 31.11 -1.61
C ARG A 191 26.82 31.43 -3.10
N GLU A 192 27.44 30.58 -3.93
CA GLU A 192 27.51 30.76 -5.38
C GLU A 192 26.11 30.66 -6.01
N LEU A 193 25.40 29.56 -5.76
CA LEU A 193 24.06 29.35 -6.31
C LEU A 193 23.04 30.33 -5.73
N GLY A 194 23.19 30.68 -4.45
CA GLY A 194 22.36 31.70 -3.80
C GLY A 194 22.54 33.07 -4.43
N ARG A 195 23.79 33.47 -4.75
CA ARG A 195 24.07 34.71 -5.48
C ARG A 195 23.37 34.71 -6.84
N ALA A 196 23.46 33.63 -7.60
CA ALA A 196 22.83 33.53 -8.91
C ALA A 196 21.30 33.70 -8.83
N VAL A 197 20.64 33.11 -7.84
CA VAL A 197 19.19 33.27 -7.64
C VAL A 197 18.84 34.73 -7.28
N VAL A 198 19.61 35.37 -6.39
CA VAL A 198 19.39 36.78 -6.02
C VAL A 198 19.57 37.70 -7.23
N GLU A 199 20.68 37.55 -7.96
CA GLU A 199 21.04 38.44 -9.08
C GLU A 199 20.15 38.24 -10.31
N LYS A 200 19.75 37.00 -10.61
CA LYS A 200 19.06 36.67 -11.87
C LYS A 200 17.56 36.47 -11.73
N ALA A 201 17.08 36.12 -10.53
CA ALA A 201 15.66 35.88 -10.28
C ALA A 201 15.05 36.82 -9.22
N GLY A 202 15.87 37.57 -8.46
CA GLY A 202 15.39 38.61 -7.55
C GLY A 202 14.77 38.12 -6.24
N LEU A 203 14.84 36.82 -5.93
CA LEU A 203 14.36 36.29 -4.66
C LEU A 203 15.29 36.68 -3.50
N LYS A 204 14.74 36.76 -2.28
CA LYS A 204 15.49 37.06 -1.05
C LYS A 204 15.89 35.77 -0.32
N VAL A 205 17.06 35.77 0.32
CA VAL A 205 17.48 34.62 1.14
C VAL A 205 16.74 34.65 2.49
N ASP A 206 16.11 33.54 2.87
CA ASP A 206 15.59 33.31 4.22
C ASP A 206 16.17 32.00 4.78
N LEU A 207 16.97 32.10 5.83
CA LEU A 207 17.64 30.94 6.42
C LEU A 207 16.77 30.15 7.41
N THR A 208 15.64 30.71 7.82
CA THR A 208 14.77 30.21 8.89
C THR A 208 13.50 29.58 8.33
N ALA A 209 12.77 30.31 7.48
CA ALA A 209 11.48 29.90 6.94
C ALA A 209 11.36 30.25 5.44
N PRO A 210 12.17 29.64 4.56
CA PRO A 210 12.10 29.90 3.13
C PRO A 210 10.78 29.42 2.53
N GLU A 211 10.20 30.21 1.62
CA GLU A 211 9.05 29.80 0.80
C GLU A 211 9.44 28.70 -0.20
N LEU A 212 10.67 28.75 -0.74
CA LEU A 212 11.23 27.74 -1.64
C LEU A 212 12.50 27.09 -1.08
N SER A 213 12.47 25.77 -0.88
CA SER A 213 13.68 25.01 -0.54
C SER A 213 14.29 24.38 -1.78
N ILE A 214 15.55 24.72 -2.07
CA ILE A 214 16.29 24.14 -3.20
C ILE A 214 17.37 23.23 -2.64
N HIS A 215 17.22 21.92 -2.85
CA HIS A 215 18.19 20.93 -2.41
C HIS A 215 19.22 20.66 -3.50
N VAL A 216 20.50 20.81 -3.16
CA VAL A 216 21.61 20.54 -4.08
C VAL A 216 22.45 19.41 -3.52
N GLU A 217 22.26 18.22 -4.07
CA GLU A 217 22.90 17.01 -3.57
C GLU A 217 24.02 16.56 -4.52
N VAL A 218 25.27 16.71 -4.07
CA VAL A 218 26.45 16.28 -4.81
C VAL A 218 26.68 14.79 -4.56
N LEU A 219 26.32 13.97 -5.55
CA LEU A 219 26.49 12.52 -5.60
C LEU A 219 27.82 12.17 -6.28
N THR A 220 28.17 10.88 -6.33
CA THR A 220 29.46 10.40 -6.85
C THR A 220 29.72 10.81 -8.30
N ARG A 221 28.71 10.83 -9.16
CA ARG A 221 28.86 11.14 -10.59
C ARG A 221 28.04 12.34 -11.07
N GLU A 222 27.04 12.72 -10.28
CA GLU A 222 26.00 13.66 -10.66
C GLU A 222 25.68 14.59 -9.48
N ILE A 223 25.12 15.75 -9.79
CA ILE A 223 24.55 16.70 -8.84
C ILE A 223 23.05 16.69 -9.07
N ALA A 224 22.30 16.33 -8.04
CA ALA A 224 20.84 16.42 -8.06
C ALA A 224 20.42 17.79 -7.54
N VAL A 225 19.66 18.52 -8.34
CA VAL A 225 19.09 19.82 -7.99
C VAL A 225 17.58 19.63 -7.90
N LEU A 226 17.02 19.76 -6.69
CA LEU A 226 15.66 19.34 -6.37
C LEU A 226 14.86 20.45 -5.71
N SER A 227 13.56 20.49 -6.01
CA SER A 227 12.59 21.35 -5.33
C SER A 227 12.20 20.78 -3.96
N ASP A 228 11.14 21.33 -3.37
CA ASP A 228 10.61 20.89 -2.08
C ASP A 228 10.35 19.38 -2.00
N ARG A 229 10.42 18.90 -0.76
CA ARG A 229 10.29 17.48 -0.42
C ARG A 229 8.83 17.08 -0.34
N VAL A 230 8.48 16.03 -1.06
CA VAL A 230 7.19 15.36 -0.92
C VAL A 230 7.34 14.19 0.06
N PRO A 231 6.58 14.14 1.17
CA PRO A 231 6.67 13.07 2.14
C PRO A 231 6.14 11.73 1.58
N GLY A 232 6.82 10.63 1.91
CA GLY A 232 6.38 9.27 1.57
C GLY A 232 5.78 8.51 2.76
N LEU A 233 5.38 7.26 2.54
CA LEU A 233 4.73 6.42 3.56
C LEU A 233 5.66 5.93 4.69
N ARG A 234 6.98 6.09 4.53
CA ARG A 234 8.02 5.51 5.41
C ARG A 234 7.87 3.98 5.51
N GLY A 235 8.43 3.37 6.56
CA GLY A 235 8.41 1.93 6.74
C GLY A 235 9.51 1.22 5.95
N MET A 236 9.27 -0.04 5.60
CA MET A 236 10.25 -0.93 4.98
C MET A 236 9.81 -1.39 3.59
N PRO A 237 10.74 -1.56 2.64
CA PRO A 237 10.46 -2.08 1.31
C PRO A 237 9.77 -3.43 1.37
N ARG A 238 8.92 -3.67 0.38
CA ARG A 238 8.07 -4.86 0.28
C ARG A 238 8.87 -6.16 0.29
N GLY A 239 8.33 -7.15 1.00
CA GLY A 239 8.89 -8.50 1.09
C GLY A 239 10.28 -8.56 1.70
N SER A 240 10.68 -7.53 2.43
CA SER A 240 11.94 -7.52 3.18
C SER A 240 11.83 -8.22 4.54
N ALA A 241 10.60 -8.47 5.02
CA ALA A 241 10.30 -9.17 6.27
C ALA A 241 9.65 -10.56 6.09
N GLY A 242 9.61 -11.10 4.85
CA GLY A 242 8.98 -12.39 4.55
C GLY A 242 7.46 -12.31 4.37
N GLY A 243 6.80 -13.46 4.42
CA GLY A 243 5.35 -13.60 4.20
C GLY A 243 4.57 -13.92 5.48
N LEU A 244 3.37 -13.36 5.61
CA LEU A 244 2.46 -13.57 6.75
C LEU A 244 1.05 -13.91 6.25
N LEU A 245 0.25 -14.57 7.09
CA LEU A 245 -1.17 -14.83 6.84
C LEU A 245 -2.05 -14.05 7.82
N CYS A 246 -2.88 -13.15 7.32
CA CYS A 246 -3.82 -12.39 8.12
C CYS A 246 -5.16 -13.12 8.21
N LEU A 247 -5.63 -13.35 9.43
CA LEU A 247 -7.02 -13.70 9.71
C LEU A 247 -7.88 -12.48 9.39
N PHE A 248 -8.51 -12.51 8.22
CA PHE A 248 -9.12 -11.37 7.57
C PHE A 248 -10.64 -11.43 7.70
N SER A 249 -11.23 -10.35 8.18
CA SER A 249 -12.67 -10.19 8.36
C SER A 249 -13.18 -8.98 7.59
N GLY A 250 -14.50 -8.84 7.51
CA GLY A 250 -15.13 -7.68 6.92
C GLY A 250 -15.11 -6.42 7.80
N GLY A 251 -14.53 -6.47 8.99
CA GLY A 251 -14.47 -5.35 9.92
C GLY A 251 -13.33 -4.37 9.62
N ILE A 252 -13.33 -3.24 10.36
CA ILE A 252 -12.34 -2.15 10.22
C ILE A 252 -10.91 -2.61 10.57
N ASP A 253 -10.79 -3.52 11.55
CA ASP A 253 -9.54 -3.72 12.27
C ASP A 253 -8.56 -4.60 11.47
N SER A 254 -9.03 -5.70 10.85
CA SER A 254 -8.13 -6.63 10.15
C SER A 254 -7.44 -6.05 8.90
N PRO A 255 -8.08 -5.18 8.07
CA PRO A 255 -7.38 -4.47 7.00
C PRO A 255 -6.29 -3.53 7.52
N VAL A 256 -6.54 -2.83 8.62
CA VAL A 256 -5.55 -1.93 9.25
C VAL A 256 -4.37 -2.73 9.78
N ALA A 257 -4.63 -3.86 10.47
CA ALA A 257 -3.58 -4.75 10.96
C ALA A 257 -2.71 -5.30 9.81
N ALA A 258 -3.33 -5.75 8.72
CA ALA A 258 -2.62 -6.19 7.53
C ALA A 258 -1.73 -5.06 6.96
N TRP A 259 -2.27 -3.86 6.79
CA TRP A 259 -1.54 -2.71 6.26
C TRP A 259 -0.33 -2.32 7.14
N LEU A 260 -0.48 -2.35 8.47
CA LEU A 260 0.63 -2.07 9.39
C LEU A 260 1.77 -3.09 9.24
N MET A 261 1.45 -4.36 9.03
CA MET A 261 2.47 -5.38 8.75
C MET A 261 3.09 -5.22 7.37
N MET A 262 2.32 -4.82 6.35
CA MET A 262 2.85 -4.46 5.04
C MET A 262 3.84 -3.29 5.13
N LYS A 263 3.53 -2.28 5.96
CA LYS A 263 4.43 -1.14 6.24
C LYS A 263 5.74 -1.56 6.89
N ARG A 264 5.78 -2.69 7.61
CA ARG A 264 7.01 -3.31 8.13
C ARG A 264 7.72 -4.21 7.11
N GLY A 265 7.29 -4.20 5.85
CA GLY A 265 7.95 -4.90 4.75
C GLY A 265 7.50 -6.36 4.59
N ALA A 266 6.43 -6.79 5.26
CA ALA A 266 5.87 -8.12 5.06
C ALA A 266 4.99 -8.17 3.80
N VAL A 267 4.97 -9.33 3.14
CA VAL A 267 3.90 -9.66 2.18
C VAL A 267 2.78 -10.34 2.97
N VAL A 268 1.59 -9.75 2.98
CA VAL A 268 0.46 -10.26 3.76
C VAL A 268 -0.52 -10.97 2.83
N HIS A 269 -0.74 -12.25 3.06
CA HIS A 269 -1.85 -13.01 2.49
C HIS A 269 -3.06 -12.91 3.43
N HIS A 270 -4.26 -13.16 2.91
CA HIS A 270 -5.51 -13.01 3.65
C HIS A 270 -6.22 -14.36 3.72
N LEU A 271 -6.71 -14.74 4.89
CA LEU A 271 -7.56 -15.91 5.09
C LEU A 271 -8.91 -15.44 5.62
N HIS A 272 -9.98 -15.69 4.86
CA HIS A 272 -11.35 -15.33 5.24
C HIS A 272 -12.23 -16.59 5.30
N PHE A 273 -12.82 -16.81 6.47
CA PHE A 273 -13.84 -17.83 6.67
C PHE A 273 -15.21 -17.24 6.35
N HIS A 274 -16.03 -17.95 5.58
CA HIS A 274 -17.33 -17.44 5.15
C HIS A 274 -18.48 -18.45 5.35
N PRO A 275 -19.73 -17.98 5.56
CA PRO A 275 -20.88 -18.84 5.76
C PRO A 275 -21.58 -19.26 4.46
N TYR A 276 -21.12 -18.76 3.30
CA TYR A 276 -21.71 -19.05 2.00
C TYR A 276 -21.45 -20.48 1.53
N ARG A 277 -22.33 -21.01 0.68
CA ARG A 277 -22.18 -22.36 0.10
C ARG A 277 -21.04 -22.43 -0.91
N THR A 278 -20.76 -21.32 -1.59
CA THR A 278 -19.70 -21.23 -2.59
C THR A 278 -18.83 -20.01 -2.34
N SER A 279 -17.51 -20.12 -2.53
CA SER A 279 -16.61 -18.97 -2.34
C SER A 279 -16.80 -17.90 -3.43
N ARG A 280 -17.46 -18.24 -4.55
CA ARG A 280 -17.89 -17.28 -5.57
C ARG A 280 -18.80 -16.18 -4.99
N GLU A 281 -19.62 -16.48 -4.00
CA GLU A 281 -20.50 -15.48 -3.36
C GLU A 281 -19.75 -14.41 -2.59
N VAL A 282 -18.49 -14.67 -2.19
CA VAL A 282 -17.62 -13.67 -1.56
C VAL A 282 -17.05 -12.69 -2.59
N VAL A 283 -16.90 -13.11 -3.84
CA VAL A 283 -16.37 -12.27 -4.92
C VAL A 283 -17.35 -11.14 -5.23
N GLY A 284 -16.85 -9.90 -5.21
CA GLY A 284 -17.67 -8.70 -5.41
C GLY A 284 -18.27 -8.14 -4.11
N THR A 285 -18.07 -8.82 -2.98
CA THR A 285 -18.43 -8.27 -1.66
C THR A 285 -17.38 -7.28 -1.17
N LYS A 286 -17.59 -6.74 0.04
CA LYS A 286 -16.59 -5.86 0.69
C LYS A 286 -15.26 -6.57 0.94
N ILE A 287 -15.23 -7.89 1.08
CA ILE A 287 -13.99 -8.64 1.41
C ILE A 287 -12.96 -8.50 0.28
N THR A 288 -13.35 -8.73 -0.98
CA THR A 288 -12.44 -8.59 -2.12
C THR A 288 -12.02 -7.14 -2.33
N ARG A 289 -12.95 -6.18 -2.16
CA ARG A 289 -12.64 -4.75 -2.25
C ARG A 289 -11.63 -4.28 -1.19
N LEU A 290 -11.76 -4.76 0.05
CA LEU A 290 -10.79 -4.47 1.11
C LEU A 290 -9.39 -5.01 0.75
N VAL A 291 -9.30 -6.21 0.18
CA VAL A 291 -8.02 -6.77 -0.29
C VAL A 291 -7.47 -5.96 -1.48
N GLU A 292 -8.30 -5.47 -2.40
CA GLU A 292 -7.88 -4.59 -3.50
C GLU A 292 -7.30 -3.27 -2.99
N SER A 293 -7.96 -2.64 -2.02
CA SER A 293 -7.47 -1.43 -1.36
C SER A 293 -6.08 -1.64 -0.76
N LEU A 294 -5.82 -2.80 -0.16
CA LEU A 294 -4.50 -3.14 0.37
C LEU A 294 -3.49 -3.44 -0.74
N ASN A 295 -3.90 -4.17 -1.78
CA ASN A 295 -3.04 -4.50 -2.93
C ASN A 295 -2.56 -3.24 -3.67
N ALA A 296 -3.31 -2.13 -3.57
CA ALA A 296 -2.89 -0.82 -4.05
C ALA A 296 -1.61 -0.29 -3.37
N PHE A 297 -1.11 -0.90 -2.28
CA PHE A 297 0.18 -0.61 -1.63
C PHE A 297 1.34 -1.53 -2.07
N GLY A 298 1.16 -2.28 -3.16
CA GLY A 298 2.27 -2.81 -3.96
C GLY A 298 2.61 -4.29 -3.80
N ALA A 299 1.97 -5.04 -2.90
CA ALA A 299 2.08 -6.50 -2.83
C ALA A 299 0.68 -7.11 -2.92
N PRO A 300 0.30 -7.78 -4.02
CA PRO A 300 -0.97 -8.47 -4.07
C PRO A 300 -0.92 -9.67 -3.10
N GLY A 301 -1.51 -9.48 -1.93
CA GLY A 301 -1.85 -10.59 -1.06
C GLY A 301 -2.89 -11.45 -1.75
N LYS A 302 -2.71 -12.78 -1.71
CA LYS A 302 -3.78 -13.70 -2.11
C LYS A 302 -4.83 -13.77 -1.02
N LEU A 303 -6.09 -13.90 -1.42
CA LEU A 303 -7.21 -14.16 -0.52
C LEU A 303 -7.58 -15.64 -0.59
N TYR A 304 -7.40 -16.35 0.52
CA TYR A 304 -7.81 -17.72 0.72
C TYR A 304 -9.20 -17.71 1.35
N LEU A 305 -10.15 -18.34 0.68
CA LEU A 305 -11.55 -18.43 1.10
C LEU A 305 -11.81 -19.84 1.62
N VAL A 306 -12.32 -19.93 2.84
CA VAL A 306 -12.63 -21.20 3.49
C VAL A 306 -14.10 -21.23 3.89
N PRO A 307 -14.90 -22.17 3.36
CA PRO A 307 -16.25 -22.42 3.85
C PRO A 307 -16.22 -22.84 5.32
N HIS A 308 -17.13 -22.26 6.10
CA HIS A 308 -17.28 -22.54 7.54
C HIS A 308 -18.05 -23.85 7.84
N ASP A 309 -18.69 -24.44 6.83
CA ASP A 309 -19.65 -25.55 6.98
C ASP A 309 -19.12 -26.76 7.78
N ARG A 310 -17.89 -27.21 7.53
CA ARG A 310 -17.31 -28.37 8.26
C ARG A 310 -17.16 -28.11 9.74
N TYR A 311 -16.64 -26.93 10.09
CA TYR A 311 -16.57 -26.52 11.49
C TYR A 311 -17.97 -26.40 12.09
N GLN A 312 -18.95 -25.85 11.37
CA GLN A 312 -20.31 -25.70 11.88
C GLN A 312 -20.93 -27.04 12.28
N ILE A 313 -20.81 -28.04 11.39
CA ILE A 313 -21.36 -29.38 11.61
C ILE A 313 -20.69 -30.02 12.81
N ALA A 314 -19.35 -30.02 12.86
CA ALA A 314 -18.61 -30.61 13.96
C ALA A 314 -18.91 -29.90 15.30
N ALA A 315 -18.94 -28.57 15.30
CA ALA A 315 -19.14 -27.77 16.49
C ALA A 315 -20.55 -27.93 17.07
N SER A 316 -21.58 -28.08 16.24
CA SER A 316 -22.96 -28.30 16.72
C SER A 316 -23.15 -29.57 17.55
N LEU A 317 -22.23 -30.53 17.45
CA LEU A 317 -22.28 -31.79 18.18
C LEU A 317 -21.38 -31.80 19.42
N ALA A 318 -20.30 -31.02 19.41
CA ALA A 318 -19.23 -31.10 20.40
C ALA A 318 -19.05 -29.84 21.26
N VAL A 319 -19.54 -28.68 20.83
CA VAL A 319 -19.17 -27.39 21.45
C VAL A 319 -20.38 -26.77 22.13
N PRO A 320 -20.38 -26.64 23.47
CA PRO A 320 -21.45 -25.95 24.17
C PRO A 320 -21.54 -24.48 23.74
N THR A 321 -22.76 -23.96 23.62
CA THR A 321 -23.08 -22.65 23.07
C THR A 321 -22.28 -21.51 23.72
N GLU A 322 -22.02 -21.57 25.03
CA GLU A 322 -21.28 -20.52 25.73
C GLU A 322 -19.78 -20.44 25.38
N TYR A 323 -19.20 -21.49 24.77
CA TYR A 323 -17.81 -21.53 24.31
C TYR A 323 -17.66 -21.25 22.80
N GLU A 324 -18.76 -21.26 22.05
CA GLU A 324 -18.79 -21.24 20.58
C GLU A 324 -17.92 -20.14 19.98
N THR A 325 -17.99 -18.90 20.50
CA THR A 325 -17.21 -17.76 19.99
C THR A 325 -15.70 -17.93 20.20
N VAL A 326 -15.28 -18.36 21.39
CA VAL A 326 -13.85 -18.55 21.71
C VAL A 326 -13.31 -19.74 20.95
N PHE A 327 -14.10 -20.80 20.85
CA PHE A 327 -13.69 -22.03 20.21
C PHE A 327 -13.67 -21.91 18.68
N PHE A 328 -14.58 -21.14 18.08
CA PHE A 328 -14.49 -20.83 16.65
C PHE A 328 -13.23 -20.02 16.34
N ARG A 329 -12.88 -19.05 17.19
CA ARG A 329 -11.60 -18.34 17.06
C ARG A 329 -10.42 -19.31 17.18
N ARG A 330 -10.43 -20.23 18.13
CA ARG A 330 -9.40 -21.27 18.24
C ARG A 330 -9.25 -22.07 16.94
N TYR A 331 -10.35 -22.55 16.39
CA TYR A 331 -10.39 -23.24 15.10
C TYR A 331 -9.77 -22.41 13.98
N MET A 332 -10.17 -21.13 13.84
CA MET A 332 -9.62 -20.24 12.82
C MET A 332 -8.10 -20.09 12.93
N PHE A 333 -7.55 -19.93 14.14
CA PHE A 333 -6.11 -19.82 14.36
C PHE A 333 -5.37 -21.12 14.03
N ARG A 334 -5.91 -22.28 14.42
CA ARG A 334 -5.34 -23.59 14.09
C ARG A 334 -5.32 -23.84 12.58
N ALA A 335 -6.45 -23.62 11.91
CA ALA A 335 -6.56 -23.72 10.45
C ALA A 335 -5.61 -22.74 9.73
N ALA A 336 -5.52 -21.49 10.21
CA ALA A 336 -4.59 -20.50 9.69
C ALA A 336 -3.14 -20.94 9.85
N ALA A 337 -2.77 -21.51 11.00
CA ALA A 337 -1.41 -21.99 11.24
C ALA A 337 -1.03 -23.15 10.29
N VAL A 338 -1.94 -24.10 10.08
CA VAL A 338 -1.75 -25.20 9.11
C VAL A 338 -1.59 -24.65 7.70
N LEU A 339 -2.48 -23.76 7.27
CA LEU A 339 -2.41 -23.15 5.94
C LEU A 339 -1.13 -22.32 5.76
N ALA A 340 -0.78 -21.49 6.74
CA ALA A 340 0.44 -20.67 6.71
C ALA A 340 1.70 -21.52 6.58
N ARG A 341 1.78 -22.67 7.29
CA ARG A 341 2.90 -23.63 7.13
C ARG A 341 2.93 -24.24 5.73
N ARG A 342 1.78 -24.67 5.18
CA ARG A 342 1.69 -25.20 3.80
C ARG A 342 2.13 -24.16 2.75
N LEU A 343 1.96 -22.88 3.05
CA LEU A 343 2.38 -21.75 2.20
C LEU A 343 3.81 -21.26 2.48
N GLY A 344 4.52 -21.80 3.48
CA GLY A 344 5.86 -21.34 3.87
C GLY A 344 5.89 -19.95 4.53
N LEU A 345 4.76 -19.48 5.05
CA LEU A 345 4.62 -18.19 5.73
C LEU A 345 5.16 -18.25 7.16
N LYS A 346 5.60 -17.11 7.68
CA LYS A 346 6.40 -17.01 8.92
C LYS A 346 5.60 -16.65 10.17
N GLY A 347 4.31 -16.35 10.02
CA GLY A 347 3.47 -15.94 11.14
C GLY A 347 2.05 -15.61 10.72
N LEU A 348 1.21 -15.40 11.72
CA LEU A 348 -0.18 -15.00 11.58
C LEU A 348 -0.34 -13.51 11.94
N VAL A 349 -1.35 -12.85 11.39
CA VAL A 349 -1.71 -11.46 11.71
C VAL A 349 -3.18 -11.40 12.09
N THR A 350 -3.52 -10.65 13.13
CA THR A 350 -4.91 -10.44 13.56
C THR A 350 -5.18 -8.96 13.76
N GLY A 351 -6.44 -8.56 13.61
CA GLY A 351 -6.93 -7.23 14.00
C GLY A 351 -7.39 -7.16 15.45
N ASP A 352 -6.82 -7.95 16.36
CA ASP A 352 -7.23 -7.91 17.77
C ASP A 352 -6.75 -6.64 18.47
N SER A 353 -7.63 -6.03 19.27
CA SER A 353 -7.33 -4.92 20.18
C SER A 353 -7.74 -5.31 21.61
N LEU A 354 -6.87 -5.06 22.59
CA LEU A 354 -7.10 -5.56 23.95
C LEU A 354 -8.31 -4.88 24.59
N GLY A 355 -9.26 -5.68 25.08
CA GLY A 355 -10.42 -5.17 25.82
C GLY A 355 -11.53 -4.53 24.96
N GLN A 356 -11.42 -4.56 23.63
CA GLN A 356 -12.45 -4.00 22.74
C GLN A 356 -13.72 -4.88 22.68
N VAL A 357 -13.57 -6.21 22.72
CA VAL A 357 -14.69 -7.18 22.73
C VAL A 357 -14.44 -8.32 23.71
N ALA A 358 -15.51 -9.02 24.11
CA ALA A 358 -15.48 -10.15 25.06
C ALA A 358 -14.49 -11.28 24.67
N SER A 359 -14.24 -11.47 23.38
CA SER A 359 -13.31 -12.47 22.87
C SER A 359 -11.84 -12.04 22.87
N GLN A 360 -11.55 -10.80 23.25
CA GLN A 360 -10.22 -10.17 23.26
C GLN A 360 -9.81 -9.76 24.69
N THR A 361 -10.19 -10.57 25.69
CA THR A 361 -9.61 -10.53 27.04
C THR A 361 -8.26 -11.25 27.06
N LEU A 362 -7.41 -10.99 28.07
CA LEU A 362 -6.12 -11.67 28.21
C LEU A 362 -6.30 -13.20 28.29
N GLU A 363 -7.30 -13.66 29.04
CA GLU A 363 -7.62 -15.07 29.17
C GLU A 363 -8.03 -15.69 27.83
N ASN A 364 -8.91 -15.04 27.08
CA ASN A 364 -9.36 -15.56 25.78
C ASN A 364 -8.27 -15.47 24.70
N LEU A 365 -7.45 -14.42 24.69
CA LEU A 365 -6.29 -14.33 23.79
C LEU A 365 -5.30 -15.47 24.06
N THR A 366 -5.02 -15.76 25.33
CA THR A 366 -4.17 -16.89 25.72
C THR A 366 -4.80 -18.21 25.25
N ALA A 367 -6.09 -18.41 25.55
CA ALA A 367 -6.81 -19.64 25.23
C ALA A 367 -6.83 -19.96 23.73
N VAL A 368 -7.04 -18.96 22.87
CA VAL A 368 -7.08 -19.18 21.40
C VAL A 368 -5.69 -19.38 20.79
N GLN A 369 -4.63 -18.84 21.41
CA GLN A 369 -3.26 -18.87 20.86
C GLN A 369 -2.36 -19.97 21.44
N THR A 370 -2.79 -20.66 22.50
CA THR A 370 -2.01 -21.72 23.17
C THR A 370 -1.56 -22.83 22.20
N ASP A 371 -0.33 -23.32 22.26
CA ASP A 371 0.15 -24.43 21.39
C ASP A 371 0.17 -24.15 19.86
N LEU A 372 0.13 -22.88 19.42
CA LEU A 372 0.29 -22.57 17.99
C LEU A 372 1.75 -22.67 17.54
N PRO A 373 2.03 -23.25 16.36
CA PRO A 373 3.40 -23.46 15.86
C PRO A 373 4.02 -22.21 15.21
N LEU A 374 3.27 -21.10 15.11
CA LEU A 374 3.67 -19.87 14.43
C LEU A 374 3.40 -18.67 15.34
N PRO A 375 4.25 -17.62 15.28
CA PRO A 375 4.00 -16.38 16.00
C PRO A 375 2.75 -15.69 15.47
N VAL A 376 2.00 -15.04 16.38
CA VAL A 376 0.83 -14.22 16.08
C VAL A 376 1.21 -12.75 16.30
N PHE A 377 1.12 -11.95 15.24
CA PHE A 377 1.28 -10.50 15.31
C PHE A 377 -0.08 -9.84 15.52
N GLN A 378 -0.16 -8.95 16.52
CA GLN A 378 -1.38 -8.21 16.88
C GLN A 378 -1.07 -6.70 16.84
N PRO A 379 -0.94 -6.08 15.66
CA PRO A 379 -0.46 -4.70 15.53
C PRO A 379 -1.35 -3.65 16.22
N LEU A 380 -2.61 -4.00 16.49
CA LEU A 380 -3.61 -3.10 17.07
C LEU A 380 -3.81 -3.31 18.56
N ILE A 381 -3.05 -4.22 19.20
CA ILE A 381 -3.32 -4.69 20.57
C ILE A 381 -3.41 -3.55 21.60
N ALA A 382 -2.69 -2.45 21.36
CA ALA A 382 -2.62 -1.28 22.23
C ALA A 382 -3.18 0.00 21.56
N MET A 383 -3.89 -0.11 20.44
CA MET A 383 -4.51 1.03 19.76
C MET A 383 -5.96 1.18 20.23
N ASP A 384 -6.38 2.42 20.47
CA ASP A 384 -7.81 2.75 20.63
C ASP A 384 -8.55 2.70 19.28
N LYS A 385 -9.88 2.76 19.36
CA LYS A 385 -10.73 2.59 18.18
C LYS A 385 -10.62 3.74 17.18
N GLU A 386 -10.49 4.98 17.66
CA GLU A 386 -10.40 6.17 16.81
C GLU A 386 -9.10 6.17 16.02
N ALA A 387 -7.98 5.80 16.65
CA ALA A 387 -6.70 5.65 15.97
C ALA A 387 -6.75 4.58 14.86
N ILE A 388 -7.50 3.49 15.07
CA ILE A 388 -7.71 2.46 14.04
C ILE A 388 -8.57 3.02 12.89
N ILE A 389 -9.65 3.76 13.19
CA ILE A 389 -10.53 4.39 12.20
C ILE A 389 -9.76 5.40 11.35
N ASP A 390 -8.93 6.25 11.96
CA ASP A 390 -8.09 7.22 11.28
C ASP A 390 -7.18 6.57 10.24
N VAL A 391 -6.57 5.43 10.61
CA VAL A 391 -5.74 4.68 9.66
C VAL A 391 -6.62 4.07 8.57
N ALA A 392 -7.77 3.48 8.91
CA ALA A 392 -8.68 2.89 7.94
C ALA A 392 -9.17 3.90 6.89
N GLN A 393 -9.43 5.15 7.30
CA GLN A 393 -9.79 6.24 6.39
C GLN A 393 -8.61 6.62 5.49
N LYS A 394 -7.41 6.82 6.05
CA LYS A 394 -6.20 7.17 5.29
C LYS A 394 -5.83 6.13 4.23
N ILE A 395 -6.12 4.86 4.48
CA ILE A 395 -5.82 3.76 3.55
C ILE A 395 -7.03 3.34 2.69
N GLY A 396 -8.17 4.04 2.81
CA GLY A 396 -9.36 3.80 1.99
C GLY A 396 -10.12 2.50 2.31
N THR A 397 -9.95 1.93 3.51
CA THR A 397 -10.63 0.69 3.94
C THR A 397 -11.82 0.93 4.87
N TYR A 398 -11.98 2.14 5.42
CA TYR A 398 -13.09 2.44 6.34
C TYR A 398 -14.47 2.28 5.71
N ALA A 399 -14.71 2.96 4.57
CA ALA A 399 -16.03 2.97 3.93
C ALA A 399 -16.50 1.57 3.52
N PRO A 400 -15.68 0.70 2.88
CA PRO A 400 -16.08 -0.69 2.64
C PRO A 400 -16.31 -1.49 3.92
N SER A 401 -15.53 -1.25 4.99
CA SER A 401 -15.62 -2.05 6.23
C SER A 401 -16.95 -1.91 6.95
N ILE A 402 -17.57 -0.73 6.90
CA ILE A 402 -18.85 -0.44 7.59
C ILE A 402 -20.08 -0.96 6.83
N GLU A 403 -19.90 -1.45 5.60
CA GLU A 403 -21.01 -2.01 4.83
C GLU A 403 -21.55 -3.30 5.46
N ALA A 404 -22.85 -3.53 5.30
CA ALA A 404 -23.51 -4.73 5.79
C ALA A 404 -22.91 -5.99 5.14
N TYR A 405 -22.56 -6.97 5.96
CA TYR A 405 -22.02 -8.25 5.51
C TYR A 405 -22.33 -9.32 6.55
N LYS A 406 -22.70 -10.50 6.07
CA LYS A 406 -23.02 -11.64 6.93
C LYS A 406 -21.74 -12.41 7.23
N ASP A 407 -21.05 -12.03 8.31
CA ASP A 407 -19.82 -12.68 8.75
C ASP A 407 -20.11 -13.93 9.60
N CYS A 408 -19.22 -14.92 9.63
CA CYS A 408 -19.36 -16.13 10.46
C CYS A 408 -19.52 -15.78 11.94
N CYS A 409 -18.74 -14.80 12.42
CA CYS A 409 -18.78 -14.34 13.81
C CYS A 409 -20.14 -13.72 14.20
N SER A 410 -20.91 -13.22 13.24
CA SER A 410 -22.25 -12.65 13.51
C SER A 410 -23.32 -13.71 13.79
N LEU A 411 -23.01 -14.98 13.50
CA LEU A 411 -23.91 -16.12 13.68
C LEU A 411 -23.74 -16.82 15.04
N MET A 412 -22.79 -16.34 15.86
CA MET A 412 -22.37 -16.98 17.10
C MET A 412 -23.20 -16.54 18.31
N ALA A 413 -23.09 -17.29 19.42
CA ALA A 413 -23.80 -17.06 20.68
C ALA A 413 -23.85 -15.60 21.18
N LYS A 414 -25.04 -15.20 21.67
CA LYS A 414 -25.31 -13.83 22.19
C LYS A 414 -24.64 -13.49 23.54
N LYS A 415 -24.16 -14.50 24.29
CA LYS A 415 -23.52 -14.34 25.60
C LYS A 415 -22.27 -15.22 25.73
N PRO A 416 -21.20 -14.91 24.99
CA PRO A 416 -19.99 -15.72 25.02
C PRO A 416 -19.26 -15.59 26.37
N LYS A 417 -18.56 -16.65 26.80
CA LYS A 417 -17.67 -16.56 27.96
C LYS A 417 -16.51 -15.61 27.70
N THR A 418 -16.27 -14.72 28.66
CA THR A 418 -15.15 -13.76 28.66
C THR A 418 -13.87 -14.34 29.24
N LYS A 419 -13.95 -15.50 29.90
CA LYS A 419 -12.82 -16.21 30.49
C LYS A 419 -12.96 -17.70 30.21
N VAL A 420 -12.10 -18.23 29.34
CA VAL A 420 -12.02 -19.66 29.04
C VAL A 420 -10.62 -20.13 29.40
N ALA A 421 -10.54 -21.19 30.21
CA ALA A 421 -9.26 -21.79 30.57
C ALA A 421 -8.71 -22.65 29.41
N THR A 422 -7.39 -22.67 29.25
CA THR A 422 -6.69 -23.39 28.18
C THR A 422 -7.01 -24.88 28.14
N HIS A 423 -7.16 -25.54 29.30
CA HIS A 423 -7.52 -26.96 29.38
C HIS A 423 -8.94 -27.24 28.85
N VAL A 424 -9.87 -26.30 28.97
CA VAL A 424 -11.22 -26.43 28.40
C VAL A 424 -11.15 -26.43 26.88
N VAL A 425 -10.36 -25.52 26.30
CA VAL A 425 -10.14 -25.48 24.85
C VAL A 425 -9.55 -26.79 24.36
N ARG A 426 -8.49 -27.31 25.01
CA ARG A 426 -7.86 -28.59 24.64
C ARG A 426 -8.84 -29.78 24.68
N ARG A 427 -9.70 -29.83 25.70
CA ARG A 427 -10.74 -30.88 25.79
C ARG A 427 -11.71 -30.79 24.61
N LEU A 428 -12.23 -29.60 24.33
CA LEU A 428 -13.15 -29.38 23.21
C LEU A 428 -12.47 -29.66 21.85
N GLU A 429 -11.16 -29.39 21.70
CA GLU A 429 -10.41 -29.75 20.48
C GLU A 429 -10.37 -31.26 20.24
N ALA A 430 -10.22 -32.05 21.30
CA ALA A 430 -10.25 -33.51 21.22
C ALA A 430 -11.65 -34.03 20.87
N GLU A 431 -12.70 -33.50 21.51
CA GLU A 431 -14.10 -33.85 21.25
C GLU A 431 -14.52 -33.51 19.81
N LEU A 432 -14.10 -32.35 19.28
CA LEU A 432 -14.36 -31.94 17.89
C LEU A 432 -13.57 -32.78 16.86
N VAL A 433 -12.48 -33.43 17.28
CA VAL A 433 -11.47 -33.98 16.36
C VAL A 433 -10.92 -32.86 15.45
N MET A 434 -10.36 -31.83 16.09
CA MET A 434 -9.95 -30.56 15.47
C MET A 434 -9.12 -30.72 14.19
N ASP A 435 -8.09 -31.57 14.20
CA ASP A 435 -7.17 -31.70 13.06
C ASP A 435 -7.88 -32.25 11.82
N ARG A 436 -8.74 -33.25 11.98
CA ARG A 436 -9.58 -33.78 10.89
C ARG A 436 -10.51 -32.70 10.34
N THR A 437 -11.17 -31.94 11.23
CA THR A 437 -12.09 -30.87 10.82
C THR A 437 -11.36 -29.79 10.02
N ILE A 438 -10.13 -29.43 10.43
CA ILE A 438 -9.29 -28.48 9.71
C ILE A 438 -8.92 -29.02 8.34
N ASP A 439 -8.50 -30.28 8.23
CA ASP A 439 -8.13 -30.87 6.95
C ASP A 439 -9.30 -30.93 5.97
N GLU A 440 -10.49 -31.30 6.44
CA GLU A 440 -11.72 -31.30 5.65
C GLU A 440 -12.13 -29.88 5.19
N SER A 441 -11.95 -28.86 6.03
CA SER A 441 -12.20 -27.47 5.65
C SER A 441 -11.15 -26.94 4.67
N LEU A 442 -9.87 -27.21 4.90
CA LEU A 442 -8.80 -26.73 4.04
C LEU A 442 -8.82 -27.42 2.66
N ALA A 443 -9.34 -28.65 2.56
CA ALA A 443 -9.58 -29.32 1.29
C ALA A 443 -10.54 -28.55 0.36
N GLN A 444 -11.34 -27.63 0.92
CA GLN A 444 -12.31 -26.81 0.19
C GLN A 444 -11.83 -25.38 -0.09
N VAL A 445 -10.56 -25.06 0.18
CA VAL A 445 -10.03 -23.71 -0.06
C VAL A 445 -10.10 -23.34 -1.54
N GLU A 446 -10.64 -22.17 -1.80
CA GLU A 446 -10.49 -21.47 -3.08
C GLU A 446 -9.64 -20.21 -2.89
N VAL A 447 -8.86 -19.85 -3.92
CA VAL A 447 -7.92 -18.74 -3.86
C VAL A 447 -8.33 -17.68 -4.86
N TRP A 448 -8.56 -16.47 -4.36
CA TRP A 448 -8.76 -15.30 -5.20
C TRP A 448 -7.46 -14.51 -5.32
N ASP A 449 -7.01 -14.29 -6.57
CA ASP A 449 -5.73 -13.65 -6.90
C ASP A 449 -5.84 -12.17 -7.28
N GLY A 450 -7.04 -11.59 -7.13
CA GLY A 450 -7.37 -10.25 -7.59
C GLY A 450 -8.11 -10.21 -8.94
N LYS A 451 -8.18 -11.33 -9.66
CA LYS A 451 -8.85 -11.42 -10.97
C LYS A 451 -9.81 -12.59 -11.06
N ALA A 452 -9.37 -13.76 -10.62
CA ALA A 452 -10.13 -15.00 -10.73
C ALA A 452 -10.11 -15.76 -9.40
N LEU A 453 -11.17 -16.54 -9.21
CA LEU A 453 -11.22 -17.56 -8.17
C LEU A 453 -10.63 -18.85 -8.75
N LEU A 454 -9.63 -19.40 -8.09
CA LEU A 454 -8.87 -20.55 -8.52
C LEU A 454 -9.01 -21.68 -7.49
N PRO A 455 -9.14 -22.94 -7.93
CA PRO A 455 -9.06 -24.05 -6.99
C PRO A 455 -7.68 -24.08 -6.35
N TRP A 456 -7.62 -24.36 -5.05
CA TRP A 456 -6.34 -24.53 -4.38
C TRP A 456 -5.72 -25.88 -4.74
N GLY A 457 -4.75 -25.86 -5.67
CA GLY A 457 -3.99 -27.05 -6.03
C GLY A 457 -2.64 -27.12 -5.31
N ARG A 458 -2.51 -28.00 -4.30
CA ARG A 458 -1.32 -28.87 -4.11
C ARG A 458 -1.54 -29.95 -3.04
N ARG A 459 -0.96 -31.12 -3.36
CA ARG A 459 -1.05 -32.45 -2.73
C ARG A 459 -0.88 -32.44 -1.20
N PRO A 460 -1.45 -33.44 -0.48
CA PRO A 460 -1.13 -33.68 0.91
C PRO A 460 0.39 -33.71 1.09
N VAL A 461 0.86 -33.09 2.17
CA VAL A 461 2.26 -33.20 2.60
C VAL A 461 2.54 -34.69 2.71
N GLN A 462 3.42 -35.22 1.85
CA GLN A 462 3.97 -36.55 2.11
C GLN A 462 4.72 -36.45 3.44
N GLU A 463 4.22 -37.17 4.44
CA GLU A 463 5.01 -37.55 5.60
C GLU A 463 6.26 -38.26 5.09
N GLY A 464 7.41 -37.58 5.16
CA GLY A 464 8.65 -38.10 4.62
C GLY A 464 9.77 -37.10 4.85
N MET A 465 10.51 -37.34 5.94
CA MET A 465 11.88 -36.90 6.33
C MET A 465 11.85 -36.71 7.86
N SER A 466 12.54 -37.49 8.71
CA SER A 466 13.63 -38.43 8.51
C SER A 466 13.79 -39.24 9.80
N ALA A 467 13.57 -40.55 9.75
CA ALA A 467 14.33 -41.48 10.59
C ALA A 467 15.63 -41.79 9.84
N GLU A 468 16.72 -41.91 10.60
CA GLU A 468 18.05 -42.38 10.18
C GLU A 468 18.85 -41.51 9.18
N ARG A 469 19.88 -40.83 9.70
CA ARG A 469 21.26 -41.35 9.67
C ARG A 469 22.16 -40.52 10.59
N ALA A 470 23.08 -41.25 11.23
CA ALA A 470 24.07 -40.85 12.22
C ALA A 470 25.03 -39.74 11.75
#